data_AF-A0A970JYV9-F1
#
_entry.id   AF-A0A970JYV9-F1
#
_cell.length_a   1.000
_cell.length_b   1.000
_cell.length_c   1.000
_cell.angle_alpha   90.00
_cell.angle_beta   90.00
_cell.angle_gamma   90.00
#
_symmetry.space_group_name_H-M   'P 1'
#
loop_
_entity.id
_entity.type
_entity.pdbx_description
1 polymer ?
#
loop_
_entity_poly.entity_id
_entity_poly.type
_entity_poly.pdbx_seq_one_letter_code
_entity_poly.pdbx_strand_id
1 'polypeptide(L)'
;MFERLGGSIQKKKLEKALEMFHNESPQELRRRIGNIDTREILEKLEEYNPQKLRQMGINIEELRGKITERDFEKLMQVLGRDGALVVQKLKSLLN
;
A
#
# COMPACT_ATOMS: atom_id res chain seq x y z
N MET A 1 26.80 2.71 -5.29
CA MET A 1 26.60 1.30 -4.86
C MET A 1 25.50 1.14 -3.78
N PHE A 2 24.91 2.21 -3.23
CA PHE A 2 23.87 2.15 -2.19
C PHE A 2 22.41 2.07 -2.71
N GLU A 3 22.12 2.50 -3.95
CA GLU A 3 20.75 2.50 -4.50
C GLU A 3 20.14 1.09 -4.72
N ARG A 4 20.95 0.10 -5.10
CA ARG A 4 20.47 -1.28 -5.34
C ARG A 4 20.13 -2.04 -4.04
N LEU A 5 20.79 -1.71 -2.93
CA LEU A 5 20.56 -2.34 -1.62
C LEU A 5 19.26 -1.82 -0.96
N GLY A 6 18.98 -0.52 -1.10
CA GLY A 6 17.74 0.09 -0.60
C GLY A 6 16.48 -0.48 -1.28
N GLY A 7 16.51 -0.61 -2.61
CA GLY A 7 15.39 -1.15 -3.39
C GLY A 7 15.03 -2.60 -3.02
N SER A 8 16.05 -3.44 -2.77
CA SER A 8 15.88 -4.84 -2.37
C SER A 8 15.17 -5.00 -1.01
N ILE A 9 15.54 -4.16 -0.05
CA ILE A 9 14.97 -4.18 1.32
C ILE A 9 13.55 -3.61 1.31
N GLN A 10 13.32 -2.52 0.57
CA GLN A 10 11.97 -1.94 0.41
C GLN A 10 11.03 -2.91 -0.31
N LYS A 11 11.51 -3.62 -1.34
CA LYS A 11 10.74 -4.67 -2.02
C LYS A 11 10.34 -5.79 -1.06
N LYS A 12 11.28 -6.33 -0.27
CA LYS A 12 10.96 -7.37 0.73
C LYS A 12 9.96 -6.90 1.79
N LYS A 13 10.06 -5.64 2.23
CA LYS A 13 9.09 -5.04 3.16
C LYS A 13 7.70 -4.92 2.51
N LEU A 14 7.63 -4.51 1.24
CA LEU A 14 6.39 -4.42 0.49
C LEU A 14 5.77 -5.81 0.26
N GLU A 15 6.57 -6.80 -0.15
CA GLU A 15 6.12 -8.18 -0.35
C GLU A 15 5.57 -8.77 0.96
N LYS A 16 6.26 -8.58 2.08
CA LYS A 16 5.78 -9.02 3.39
C LYS A 16 4.50 -8.28 3.82
N ALA A 17 4.40 -6.98 3.53
CA ALA A 17 3.19 -6.20 3.80
C ALA A 17 2.01 -6.70 2.96
N LEU A 18 2.23 -7.03 1.68
CA LEU A 18 1.23 -7.61 0.79
C LEU A 18 0.82 -9.02 1.25
N GLU A 19 1.77 -9.86 1.66
CA GLU A 19 1.51 -11.20 2.18
C GLU A 19 0.67 -11.14 3.47
N MET A 20 1.03 -10.26 4.42
CA MET A 20 0.23 -10.02 5.63
C MET A 20 -1.14 -9.47 5.26
N PHE A 21 -1.21 -8.51 4.34
CA PHE A 21 -2.46 -7.94 3.90
C PHE A 21 -3.38 -8.98 3.24
N HIS A 22 -2.85 -9.93 2.48
CA HIS A 22 -3.64 -11.02 1.89
C HIS A 22 -4.07 -12.05 2.94
N ASN A 23 -3.17 -12.49 3.83
CA ASN A 23 -3.41 -13.61 4.74
C ASN A 23 -4.11 -13.22 6.06
N GLU A 24 -3.92 -11.99 6.58
CA GLU A 24 -4.48 -11.57 7.87
C GLU A 24 -5.88 -10.98 7.74
N SER A 25 -6.76 -11.19 8.73
CA SER A 25 -8.11 -10.62 8.74
C SER A 25 -8.11 -9.09 8.91
N PRO A 26 -9.11 -8.37 8.39
CA PRO A 26 -9.22 -6.90 8.54
C PRO A 26 -9.16 -6.43 10.00
N GLN A 27 -9.72 -7.22 10.93
CA GLN A 27 -9.70 -6.91 12.36
C GLN A 27 -8.27 -7.00 12.96
N GLU A 28 -7.50 -8.02 12.57
CA GLU A 28 -6.12 -8.21 13.04
C GLU A 28 -5.19 -7.16 12.42
N LEU A 29 -5.38 -6.87 11.13
CA LEU A 29 -4.69 -5.78 10.45
C LEU A 29 -4.96 -4.45 11.16
N ARG A 30 -6.21 -4.14 11.51
CA ARG A 30 -6.58 -2.93 12.24
C ARG A 30 -5.94 -2.86 13.63
N ARG A 31 -5.84 -4.00 14.34
CA ARG A 31 -5.12 -4.08 15.63
C ARG A 31 -3.62 -3.84 15.49
N ARG A 32 -2.99 -4.37 14.44
CA ARG A 32 -1.54 -4.22 14.19
C ARG A 32 -1.17 -2.85 13.64
N ILE A 33 -1.98 -2.32 12.73
CA ILE A 33 -1.86 -0.96 12.19
C ILE A 33 -2.14 0.05 13.31
N GLY A 34 -2.96 -0.31 14.31
CA GLY A 34 -3.19 0.52 15.49
C GLY A 34 -3.82 1.86 15.14
N ASN A 35 -3.45 2.92 15.86
CA ASN A 35 -3.82 4.30 15.57
C ASN A 35 -2.91 4.90 14.47
N ILE A 36 -2.63 4.18 13.38
CA ILE A 36 -2.03 4.84 12.23
C ILE A 36 -3.08 5.82 11.70
N ASP A 37 -2.70 7.10 11.73
CA ASP A 37 -3.53 8.18 11.24
C ASP A 37 -3.72 8.01 9.74
N THR A 38 -4.98 8.00 9.29
CA THR A 38 -5.25 7.84 7.85
C THR A 38 -4.66 9.00 7.04
N ARG A 39 -4.46 10.16 7.69
CA ARG A 39 -3.73 11.30 7.14
C ARG A 39 -2.28 10.96 6.80
N GLU A 40 -1.58 10.26 7.70
CA GLU A 40 -0.19 9.83 7.44
C GLU A 40 -0.13 8.85 6.25
N ILE A 41 -1.12 7.97 6.13
CA ILE A 41 -1.24 7.07 4.97
C ILE A 41 -1.43 7.87 3.68
N LEU A 42 -2.31 8.87 3.69
CA LEU A 42 -2.57 9.72 2.53
C LEU A 42 -1.31 10.51 2.14
N GLU A 43 -0.60 11.11 3.10
CA GLU A 43 0.65 11.83 2.84
C GLU A 43 1.70 10.91 2.22
N LYS A 44 1.87 9.70 2.76
CA LYS A 44 2.80 8.72 2.16
C LYS A 44 2.36 8.30 0.76
N LEU A 45 1.07 8.09 0.52
CA LEU A 45 0.58 7.78 -0.83
C LEU A 45 0.86 8.91 -1.82
N GLU A 46 0.79 10.17 -1.39
CA GLU A 46 1.19 11.31 -2.23
C GLU A 46 2.70 11.34 -2.50
N GLU A 47 3.52 10.86 -1.57
CA GLU A 47 4.94 10.66 -1.83
C GLU A 47 5.22 9.57 -2.87
N TYR A 48 4.43 8.49 -2.88
CA TYR A 48 4.59 7.35 -3.80
C TYR A 48 3.98 7.64 -5.19
N ASN A 49 4.49 8.68 -5.85
CA ASN A 49 4.15 9.00 -7.23
C ASN A 49 4.72 7.97 -8.23
N PRO A 50 4.14 7.87 -9.46
CA PRO A 50 4.59 6.94 -10.51
C PRO A 50 6.09 6.96 -10.77
N GLN A 51 6.68 8.16 -10.69
CA GLN A 51 8.10 8.40 -10.87
C GLN A 51 8.95 7.81 -9.73
N LYS A 52 8.49 7.90 -8.48
CA LYS A 52 9.18 7.32 -7.30
C LYS A 52 9.07 5.81 -7.30
N LEU A 53 7.90 5.27 -7.67
CA LEU A 53 7.69 3.83 -7.86
C LEU A 53 8.62 3.26 -8.95
N ARG A 54 8.74 3.95 -10.11
CA ARG A 54 9.68 3.58 -11.16
C ARG A 54 11.14 3.62 -10.70
N GLN A 55 11.55 4.64 -9.93
CA GLN A 55 12.90 4.70 -9.34
C GLN A 55 13.17 3.56 -8.35
N MET A 56 12.14 3.08 -7.66
CA MET A 56 12.21 1.91 -6.78
C MET A 56 12.20 0.57 -7.53
N GLY A 57 12.10 0.58 -8.87
CA GLY A 57 11.98 -0.63 -9.69
C GLY A 57 10.61 -1.32 -9.55
N ILE A 58 9.60 -0.59 -9.08
CA ILE A 58 8.23 -1.08 -8.94
C ILE A 58 7.44 -0.66 -10.19
N ASN A 59 6.90 -1.65 -10.91
CA ASN A 59 6.02 -1.39 -12.04
C ASN A 59 4.57 -1.19 -11.55
N ILE A 60 3.99 -0.03 -11.84
CA ILE A 60 2.59 0.30 -11.51
C ILE A 60 1.62 -0.67 -12.19
N GLU A 61 1.92 -1.13 -13.40
CA GLU A 61 1.09 -2.09 -14.13
C GLU A 61 1.06 -3.44 -13.41
N GLU A 62 2.21 -3.87 -12.86
CA GLU A 62 2.29 -5.09 -12.06
C GLU A 62 1.57 -4.92 -10.71
N LEU A 63 1.70 -3.76 -10.08
CA LEU A 63 0.96 -3.40 -8.86
C LEU A 63 -0.55 -3.43 -9.09
N ARG A 64 -1.02 -2.85 -10.20
CA ARG A 64 -2.43 -2.87 -10.62
C ARG A 64 -2.91 -4.30 -10.80
N GLY A 65 -2.11 -5.19 -11.39
CA GLY A 65 -2.46 -6.60 -11.54
C GLY A 65 -2.48 -7.39 -10.23
N LYS A 66 -1.79 -6.92 -9.19
CA LYS A 66 -1.69 -7.57 -7.87
C LYS A 66 -2.75 -7.10 -6.87
N ILE A 67 -3.34 -5.92 -7.07
CA ILE A 67 -4.37 -5.35 -6.19
C ILE A 67 -5.75 -5.64 -6.79
N THR A 68 -6.59 -6.33 -6.02
CA THR A 68 -7.96 -6.68 -6.42
C THR A 68 -9.01 -5.81 -5.74
N GLU A 69 -10.26 -5.89 -6.19
CA GLU A 69 -11.37 -5.21 -5.52
C GLU A 69 -11.53 -5.63 -4.05
N ARG A 70 -11.29 -6.91 -3.75
CA ARG A 70 -11.33 -7.46 -2.40
C ARG A 70 -10.27 -6.82 -1.49
N ASP A 71 -9.13 -6.45 -2.05
CA ASP A 71 -8.08 -5.72 -1.33
C ASP A 71 -8.54 -4.30 -0.97
N PHE A 72 -9.25 -3.61 -1.87
CA PHE A 72 -9.83 -2.30 -1.54
C PHE A 72 -10.92 -2.39 -0.47
N GLU A 73 -11.78 -3.39 -0.53
CA GLU A 73 -12.79 -3.63 0.50
C GLU A 73 -12.15 -3.87 1.87
N LYS A 74 -11.07 -4.66 1.89
CA LYS A 74 -10.32 -4.95 3.11
C LYS A 74 -9.65 -3.69 3.66
N LEU A 75 -9.07 -2.83 2.82
CA LEU A 75 -8.54 -1.53 3.24
C LEU A 75 -9.63 -0.64 3.87
N MET A 76 -10.82 -0.61 3.29
CA MET A 76 -11.95 0.14 3.86
C MET A 76 -12.37 -0.41 5.23
N GLN A 77 -12.37 -1.73 5.42
CA GLN A 77 -12.68 -2.33 6.72
C GLN A 77 -11.61 -2.07 7.78
N VAL A 78 -10.33 -2.06 7.38
CA VAL A 78 -9.19 -1.81 8.26
C VAL A 78 -9.15 -0.35 8.69
N LEU A 79 -9.22 0.58 7.73
CA LEU A 79 -9.07 2.02 7.96
C LEU A 79 -10.38 2.70 8.37
N GLY A 80 -11.52 2.01 8.21
CA GLY A 80 -12.83 2.54 8.59
C GLY A 80 -13.26 3.71 7.72
N ARG A 81 -13.73 4.79 8.36
CA ARG A 81 -14.40 5.92 7.69
C ARG A 81 -13.53 6.60 6.64
N ASP A 82 -12.24 6.75 6.93
CA ASP A 82 -11.26 7.38 6.05
C ASP A 82 -10.65 6.40 5.02
N GLY A 83 -10.93 5.10 5.15
CA GLY A 83 -10.45 4.08 4.22
C GLY A 83 -10.94 4.29 2.79
N ALA A 84 -12.15 4.85 2.62
CA ALA A 84 -12.69 5.18 1.31
C ALA A 84 -11.82 6.23 0.57
N LEU A 85 -11.29 7.23 1.28
CA LEU A 85 -10.40 8.25 0.71
C LEU A 85 -9.07 7.64 0.26
N VAL A 86 -8.50 6.75 1.09
CA VAL A 86 -7.26 6.03 0.78
C VAL A 86 -7.43 5.15 -0.45
N VAL A 87 -8.53 4.39 -0.52
CA VAL A 87 -8.86 3.56 -1.69
C VAL A 87 -9.02 4.41 -2.94
N GLN A 88 -9.70 5.55 -2.85
CA GLN A 88 -9.87 6.44 -3.98
C GLN A 88 -8.53 6.98 -4.50
N LYS A 89 -7.62 7.38 -3.59
CA LYS A 89 -6.28 7.86 -3.95
C LYS A 89 -5.43 6.74 -4.58
N LEU A 90 -5.47 5.54 -4.02
CA LEU A 90 -4.80 4.36 -4.58
C LEU A 90 -5.33 4.03 -5.99
N LYS A 91 -6.65 4.02 -6.17
CA LYS A 91 -7.25 3.86 -7.49
C LYS A 91 -6.76 4.93 -8.47
N SER A 92 -6.65 6.18 -8.03
CA SER A 92 -6.13 7.28 -8.86
C SER A 92 -4.65 7.14 -9.20
N LEU A 93 -3.83 6.56 -8.31
CA LEU A 93 -2.40 6.29 -8.57
C LEU A 93 -2.22 5.12 -9.53
N LEU A 94 -3.12 4.14 -9.46
CA LEU A 94 -3.09 2.96 -10.30
C LEU A 94 -3.76 3.18 -11.65
N ASN A 95 -4.58 4.22 -11.85
CA ASN A 95 -5.31 4.53 -13.08
C ASN A 95 -4.43 5.25 -14.12
#